data_AF-A0A5C7F496-F1
#
_entry.id   AF-A0A5C7F496-F1
#
_cell.length_a   1.000
_cell.length_b   1.000
_cell.length_c   1.000
_cell.angle_alpha   90.00
_cell.angle_beta   90.00
_cell.angle_gamma   90.00
#
_symmetry.space_group_name_H-M   'P 1'
#
loop_
_entity.id
_entity.type
_entity.pdbx_description
1 polymer ?
#
loop_
_entity_poly.entity_id
_entity_poly.type
_entity_poly.pdbx_seq_one_letter_code
_entity_poly.pdbx_strand_id
1 'polypeptide(L)'
;MRKSNILHKIVLFGALCILLTACADHSNPADSPESAEDVNTDTQDNQNSEDSEAPSEQEENEDTSEWQENNDHSSDNNTSEENEQASNNPEQETENEEASSNESQEETEEITEEHVSEIVFDYIEENEDFETEDVTVRIEDREEEREQEVYHAQVYSTGPEDAEQQATSTLRWYAVEKTSGEISNETPGMEEDGEAEQEEREPQAVVSEIVSMSEEDREEHHRNLASDEQEHEEQVFEHLLLPGVHENTRSYGGRVAPEDVIRFEFPSTENRQRVDPEVGEDGYFHVDMNEFEFSSEDVIMVRISGETYSREQVFELPVHPAEEGVEFIEVK
;
A
#
# COMPACT_ATOMS: atom_id res chain seq x y z
N MET A 1 -32.72 39.07 -39.62
CA MET A 1 -31.62 39.44 -40.54
C MET A 1 -30.31 39.04 -39.87
N ARG A 2 -29.31 38.52 -40.62
CA ARG A 2 -27.99 38.00 -40.15
C ARG A 2 -28.15 36.74 -39.26
N LYS A 3 -27.80 35.50 -39.64
CA LYS A 3 -26.64 34.86 -40.33
C LYS A 3 -25.34 34.75 -39.48
N SER A 4 -25.13 33.56 -38.92
CA SER A 4 -23.88 32.87 -38.54
C SER A 4 -24.35 31.57 -37.86
N ASN A 5 -24.16 30.32 -38.33
CA ASN A 5 -23.20 29.69 -39.24
C ASN A 5 -21.74 29.72 -38.77
N ILE A 6 -21.42 28.88 -37.78
CA ILE A 6 -20.09 28.26 -37.65
C ILE A 6 -20.29 26.74 -37.70
N LEU A 7 -19.48 26.10 -38.55
CA LEU A 7 -19.62 24.74 -39.03
C LEU A 7 -18.23 24.08 -38.95
N HIS A 8 -18.17 22.84 -38.47
CA HIS A 8 -17.06 21.87 -38.64
C HIS A 8 -15.62 22.33 -38.34
N LYS A 9 -14.97 21.64 -37.39
CA LYS A 9 -13.65 21.03 -37.64
C LYS A 9 -13.58 19.66 -36.96
N ILE A 10 -13.62 18.61 -37.79
CA ILE A 10 -13.16 17.26 -37.47
C ILE A 10 -11.89 17.05 -38.34
N VAL A 11 -11.03 16.11 -37.94
CA VAL A 11 -9.96 15.45 -38.72
C VAL A 11 -8.57 16.11 -38.70
N LEU A 12 -7.56 15.22 -38.65
CA LEU A 12 -6.10 15.38 -38.78
C LEU A 12 -5.31 15.88 -37.55
N PHE A 13 -4.74 14.91 -36.82
CA PHE A 13 -3.27 14.73 -36.88
C PHE A 13 -2.91 13.24 -36.82
N GLY A 14 -2.19 12.78 -37.83
CA GLY A 14 -1.58 11.45 -37.90
C GLY A 14 -0.38 11.52 -38.84
N ALA A 15 0.62 10.66 -38.58
CA ALA A 15 1.88 10.53 -39.32
C ALA A 15 2.85 11.74 -39.22
N LEU A 16 3.57 11.81 -38.10
CA LEU A 16 4.88 12.45 -37.97
C LEU A 16 5.60 11.78 -36.76
N CYS A 17 6.82 11.24 -36.84
CA CYS A 17 7.67 11.01 -38.02
C CYS A 17 8.50 9.71 -37.87
N ILE A 18 8.67 8.95 -38.96
CA ILE A 18 9.78 7.99 -39.12
C ILE A 18 10.88 8.72 -39.88
N LEU A 19 12.15 8.65 -39.46
CA LEU A 19 13.37 8.68 -40.31
C LEU A 19 14.67 8.72 -39.44
N LEU A 20 15.47 7.62 -39.51
CA LEU A 20 16.96 7.62 -39.49
C LEU A 20 17.69 8.02 -38.17
N THR A 21 18.92 7.56 -37.85
CA THR A 21 19.86 6.62 -38.51
C THR A 21 20.82 5.94 -37.53
N ALA A 22 21.25 4.74 -37.92
CA ALA A 22 22.46 3.98 -37.61
C ALA A 22 23.75 4.67 -37.10
N CYS A 23 24.67 3.78 -36.65
CA CYS A 23 26.05 3.94 -36.14
C CYS A 23 26.15 4.02 -34.60
N ALA A 24 27.04 3.30 -33.92
CA ALA A 24 28.26 2.64 -34.40
C ALA A 24 28.39 1.15 -33.99
N ASP A 25 28.91 0.35 -34.93
CA ASP A 25 29.41 -1.01 -34.72
C ASP A 25 30.90 -0.91 -34.35
N HIS A 26 31.27 -1.31 -33.13
CA HIS A 26 32.67 -1.43 -32.71
C HIS A 26 32.98 -2.84 -32.19
N SER A 27 33.03 -3.74 -33.15
CA SER A 27 33.77 -4.99 -33.07
C SER A 27 35.27 -4.74 -32.83
N ASN A 28 35.86 -5.25 -31.73
CA ASN A 28 36.65 -6.49 -31.78
C ASN A 28 37.19 -6.96 -30.40
N PRO A 29 37.64 -8.24 -30.29
CA PRO A 29 37.85 -8.93 -29.00
C PRO A 29 39.30 -8.96 -28.52
N ALA A 30 39.48 -9.35 -27.25
CA ALA A 30 40.69 -9.99 -26.75
C ALA A 30 40.37 -10.97 -25.60
N ASP A 31 40.70 -12.25 -25.84
CA ASP A 31 41.37 -13.20 -24.94
C ASP A 31 40.87 -13.43 -23.49
N SER A 32 40.23 -14.60 -23.28
CA SER A 32 40.60 -15.46 -22.14
C SER A 32 42.05 -15.96 -22.31
N PRO A 33 42.78 -16.18 -21.21
CA PRO A 33 42.85 -17.56 -20.76
C PRO A 33 42.74 -17.75 -19.24
N GLU A 34 42.45 -19.00 -18.87
CA GLU A 34 42.61 -19.56 -17.53
C GLU A 34 44.02 -19.30 -16.95
N SER A 35 44.09 -19.00 -15.65
CA SER A 35 44.87 -19.82 -14.71
C SER A 35 44.60 -19.41 -13.26
N ALA A 36 44.19 -20.37 -12.43
CA ALA A 36 44.20 -20.22 -10.99
C ALA A 36 45.63 -20.39 -10.45
N GLU A 37 46.09 -19.47 -9.59
CA GLU A 37 47.13 -19.75 -8.59
C GLU A 37 46.81 -19.02 -7.27
N ASP A 38 46.71 -19.79 -6.18
CA ASP A 38 46.69 -19.28 -4.82
C ASP A 38 48.00 -18.51 -4.51
N VAL A 39 47.92 -17.23 -4.14
CA VAL A 39 49.01 -16.55 -3.44
C VAL A 39 48.49 -15.83 -2.20
N ASN A 40 48.78 -16.47 -1.07
CA ASN A 40 48.56 -15.97 0.26
C ASN A 40 49.73 -15.05 0.65
N THR A 41 49.54 -13.72 0.76
CA THR A 41 50.49 -12.82 1.42
C THR A 41 49.80 -11.76 2.28
N ASP A 42 49.84 -12.07 3.56
CA ASP A 42 49.77 -11.21 4.74
C ASP A 42 50.52 -9.86 4.62
N THR A 43 50.03 -8.83 5.36
CA THR A 43 50.79 -7.66 5.87
C THR A 43 51.35 -6.67 4.80
N GLN A 44 51.02 -5.37 4.77
CA GLN A 44 51.36 -4.38 5.81
C GLN A 44 50.70 -2.98 5.61
N ASP A 45 50.72 -2.17 6.67
CA ASP A 45 50.37 -0.76 6.78
C ASP A 45 50.76 0.15 5.59
N ASN A 46 49.92 1.14 5.29
CA ASN A 46 50.39 2.41 4.71
C ASN A 46 49.65 3.61 5.32
N GLN A 47 50.34 4.37 6.17
CA GLN A 47 49.89 5.67 6.67
C GLN A 47 50.32 6.76 5.68
N ASN A 48 49.39 7.61 5.23
CA ASN A 48 49.61 9.02 4.82
C ASN A 48 48.31 9.58 4.22
N SER A 49 48.01 10.88 4.21
CA SER A 49 48.41 12.03 5.05
C SER A 49 47.86 13.30 4.39
N GLU A 50 47.42 14.27 5.20
CA GLU A 50 47.40 15.72 4.89
C GLU A 50 46.41 16.17 3.77
N ASP A 51 45.37 16.94 4.11
CA ASP A 51 45.38 18.38 4.46
C ASP A 51 45.35 19.26 3.20
N SER A 52 44.22 19.93 2.93
CA SER A 52 44.08 20.95 1.89
C SER A 52 42.89 21.88 2.15
N GLU A 53 43.23 23.15 2.31
CA GLU A 53 42.40 24.26 2.80
C GLU A 53 41.29 24.71 1.81
N ALA A 54 40.20 25.27 2.37
CA ALA A 54 39.29 26.24 1.71
C ALA A 54 40.05 27.60 1.45
N PRO A 55 39.51 28.73 0.92
CA PRO A 55 38.09 29.18 0.91
C PRO A 55 37.60 30.08 -0.27
N SER A 56 36.30 30.45 -0.27
CA SER A 56 35.71 31.80 -0.57
C SER A 56 34.19 31.65 -0.78
N GLU A 57 33.26 32.18 0.02
CA GLU A 57 32.90 33.59 0.33
C GLU A 57 32.26 34.41 -0.83
N GLN A 58 31.08 34.99 -0.54
CA GLN A 58 30.29 36.01 -1.26
C GLN A 58 29.58 35.57 -2.57
N GLU A 59 28.40 36.09 -2.94
CA GLU A 59 27.71 37.31 -2.48
C GLU A 59 26.16 37.22 -2.54
N GLU A 60 25.49 38.19 -1.91
CA GLU A 60 24.03 38.30 -1.70
C GLU A 60 23.22 38.60 -2.99
N ASN A 61 21.92 38.29 -2.98
CA ASN A 61 20.89 39.23 -3.43
C ASN A 61 19.49 38.86 -2.90
N GLU A 62 18.85 39.84 -2.25
CA GLU A 62 17.42 39.84 -1.92
C GLU A 62 16.60 40.16 -3.18
N ASP A 63 15.42 39.55 -3.36
CA ASP A 63 14.27 40.34 -3.81
C ASP A 63 12.91 39.76 -3.35
N THR A 64 12.18 40.58 -2.60
CA THR A 64 10.82 40.33 -2.11
C THR A 64 9.78 40.81 -3.11
N SER A 65 8.69 40.06 -3.34
CA SER A 65 7.32 40.51 -3.74
C SER A 65 6.46 39.31 -4.15
N GLU A 66 5.14 39.26 -4.03
CA GLU A 66 4.15 40.04 -3.28
C GLU A 66 2.89 39.15 -3.12
N TRP A 67 2.06 39.38 -2.11
CA TRP A 67 0.86 38.59 -1.86
C TRP A 67 -0.26 38.92 -2.85
N GLN A 68 -0.94 37.92 -3.41
CA GLN A 68 -2.28 38.09 -3.99
C GLN A 68 -3.26 37.04 -3.46
N GLU A 69 -4.17 37.53 -2.61
CA GLU A 69 -5.42 36.86 -2.26
C GLU A 69 -6.23 36.55 -3.53
N ASN A 70 -6.90 35.40 -3.57
CA ASN A 70 -8.16 35.25 -4.30
C ASN A 70 -9.10 34.35 -3.50
N ASN A 71 -9.97 35.01 -2.75
CA ASN A 71 -11.02 34.43 -1.95
C ASN A 71 -12.30 34.47 -2.80
N ASP A 72 -12.87 33.32 -3.18
CA ASP A 72 -14.25 33.26 -3.66
C ASP A 72 -14.87 31.88 -3.41
N HIS A 73 -15.55 31.74 -2.27
CA HIS A 73 -16.40 30.61 -1.94
C HIS A 73 -17.81 30.86 -2.52
N SER A 74 -18.24 30.01 -3.45
CA SER A 74 -19.58 30.08 -4.07
C SER A 74 -20.25 28.71 -3.99
N SER A 75 -21.22 28.54 -3.10
CA SER A 75 -22.16 27.41 -3.09
C SER A 75 -23.44 27.74 -2.31
N ASP A 76 -24.34 28.47 -2.97
CA ASP A 76 -25.77 28.54 -2.61
C ASP A 76 -26.57 27.80 -3.68
N ASN A 77 -27.24 26.68 -3.33
CA ASN A 77 -28.70 26.59 -3.46
C ASN A 77 -29.32 25.24 -3.05
N ASN A 78 -30.42 25.37 -2.30
CA ASN A 78 -31.51 24.41 -2.14
C ASN A 78 -32.04 23.83 -3.47
N THR A 79 -32.74 22.68 -3.42
CA THR A 79 -34.23 22.63 -3.53
C THR A 79 -34.77 21.18 -3.48
N SER A 80 -35.43 20.85 -2.36
CA SER A 80 -36.80 20.32 -2.17
C SER A 80 -37.45 19.19 -3.02
N GLU A 81 -38.53 18.66 -2.41
CA GLU A 81 -39.64 17.83 -2.94
C GLU A 81 -39.37 16.30 -2.89
N GLU A 82 -39.89 15.59 -1.88
CA GLU A 82 -41.30 15.13 -1.72
C GLU A 82 -41.79 14.22 -2.86
N ASN A 83 -41.98 12.93 -2.56
CA ASN A 83 -43.03 12.14 -3.21
C ASN A 83 -43.53 11.02 -2.28
N GLU A 84 -44.75 11.15 -1.77
CA GLU A 84 -45.48 10.04 -1.16
C GLU A 84 -45.98 9.08 -2.27
N GLN A 85 -45.95 7.77 -2.05
CA GLN A 85 -47.10 6.93 -2.44
C GLN A 85 -47.09 5.53 -1.81
N ALA A 86 -48.22 5.16 -1.20
CA ALA A 86 -48.48 3.84 -0.65
C ALA A 86 -49.12 2.89 -1.68
N SER A 87 -48.93 1.57 -1.52
CA SER A 87 -50.01 0.57 -1.70
C SER A 87 -49.64 -0.87 -1.33
N ASN A 88 -50.40 -1.41 -0.37
CA ASN A 88 -51.12 -2.69 -0.44
C ASN A 88 -50.38 -4.02 -0.71
N ASN A 89 -50.34 -4.83 0.36
CA ASN A 89 -50.47 -6.30 0.37
C ASN A 89 -51.66 -6.78 -0.53
N PRO A 90 -51.62 -8.00 -1.10
CA PRO A 90 -52.21 -9.12 -0.35
C PRO A 90 -51.48 -10.48 -0.49
N GLU A 91 -51.82 -11.37 0.44
CA GLU A 91 -51.48 -12.80 0.47
C GLU A 91 -51.86 -13.54 -0.83
N GLN A 92 -51.08 -14.56 -1.20
CA GLN A 92 -51.63 -15.68 -1.98
C GLN A 92 -50.95 -17.00 -1.61
N GLU A 93 -51.68 -17.86 -0.90
CA GLU A 93 -51.35 -19.28 -0.73
C GLU A 93 -51.29 -19.98 -2.09
N THR A 94 -50.38 -20.95 -2.27
CA THR A 94 -50.51 -21.95 -3.33
C THR A 94 -49.92 -23.28 -2.86
N GLU A 95 -50.78 -24.14 -2.30
CA GLU A 95 -50.49 -25.56 -2.19
C GLU A 95 -50.31 -26.16 -3.59
N ASN A 96 -49.25 -26.95 -3.81
CA ASN A 96 -49.24 -27.92 -4.90
C ASN A 96 -48.29 -29.09 -4.59
N GLU A 97 -48.86 -30.18 -4.07
CA GLU A 97 -48.20 -31.49 -4.09
C GLU A 97 -48.14 -32.00 -5.54
N GLU A 98 -46.99 -32.50 -6.01
CA GLU A 98 -46.90 -33.80 -6.72
C GLU A 98 -45.46 -34.32 -6.66
N ALA A 99 -45.30 -35.60 -6.33
CA ALA A 99 -44.00 -36.24 -6.15
C ALA A 99 -43.45 -36.85 -7.45
N SER A 100 -42.14 -36.77 -7.69
CA SER A 100 -41.44 -37.78 -8.50
C SER A 100 -39.93 -37.81 -8.38
N SER A 101 -39.39 -39.03 -8.54
CA SER A 101 -38.03 -39.34 -8.98
C SER A 101 -36.86 -39.06 -8.03
N ASN A 102 -36.69 -40.02 -7.13
CA ASN A 102 -35.44 -40.40 -6.48
C ASN A 102 -34.30 -40.65 -7.51
N GLU A 103 -33.43 -39.66 -7.68
CA GLU A 103 -32.10 -39.81 -8.27
C GLU A 103 -31.11 -39.15 -7.29
N SER A 104 -30.19 -39.93 -6.72
CA SER A 104 -29.33 -39.47 -5.62
C SER A 104 -28.20 -38.58 -6.11
N GLN A 105 -28.51 -37.31 -6.37
CA GLN A 105 -27.55 -36.24 -6.14
C GLN A 105 -27.35 -36.12 -4.63
N GLU A 106 -26.10 -36.00 -4.20
CA GLU A 106 -25.77 -35.41 -2.91
C GLU A 106 -26.04 -33.90 -3.07
N GLU A 107 -27.29 -33.50 -2.80
CA GLU A 107 -27.59 -32.09 -2.52
C GLU A 107 -26.87 -31.78 -1.20
N THR A 108 -25.80 -31.00 -1.28
CA THR A 108 -25.19 -30.34 -0.13
C THR A 108 -26.24 -29.40 0.44
N GLU A 109 -26.89 -29.78 1.53
CA GLU A 109 -27.86 -28.93 2.23
C GLU A 109 -27.13 -27.67 2.70
N GLU A 110 -27.48 -26.53 2.11
CA GLU A 110 -26.95 -25.22 2.47
C GLU A 110 -27.28 -24.93 3.94
N ILE A 111 -26.28 -24.53 4.71
CA ILE A 111 -26.44 -24.20 6.13
C ILE A 111 -27.31 -22.94 6.22
N THR A 112 -28.41 -23.02 6.99
CA THR A 112 -29.28 -21.86 7.22
C THR A 112 -28.74 -20.96 8.33
N GLU A 113 -29.08 -19.67 8.29
CA GLU A 113 -28.73 -18.67 9.31
C GLU A 113 -28.97 -19.16 10.76
N GLU A 114 -30.06 -19.90 11.01
CA GLU A 114 -30.35 -20.48 12.33
C GLU A 114 -29.23 -21.42 12.82
N HIS A 115 -28.69 -22.27 11.93
CA HIS A 115 -27.61 -23.21 12.25
C HIS A 115 -26.24 -22.53 12.33
N VAL A 116 -26.00 -21.43 11.59
CA VAL A 116 -24.75 -20.64 11.70
C VAL A 116 -24.53 -20.18 13.13
N SER A 117 -25.59 -19.80 13.84
CA SER A 117 -25.47 -19.38 15.24
C SER A 117 -24.99 -20.52 16.16
N GLU A 118 -25.49 -21.74 15.96
CA GLU A 118 -25.09 -22.94 16.71
C GLU A 118 -23.63 -23.30 16.42
N ILE A 119 -23.22 -23.30 15.14
CA ILE A 119 -21.84 -23.56 14.69
C ILE A 119 -20.84 -22.55 15.31
N VAL A 120 -21.20 -21.26 15.36
CA VAL A 120 -20.35 -20.22 15.97
C VAL A 120 -20.28 -20.37 17.50
N PHE A 121 -21.36 -20.74 18.18
CA PHE A 121 -21.33 -21.01 19.62
C PHE A 121 -20.50 -22.25 19.97
N ASP A 122 -20.64 -23.34 19.22
CA ASP A 122 -19.84 -24.57 19.41
C ASP A 122 -18.34 -24.28 19.24
N TYR A 123 -17.95 -23.55 18.18
CA TYR A 123 -16.56 -23.16 17.95
C TYR A 123 -16.01 -22.27 19.08
N ILE A 124 -16.81 -21.33 19.60
CA ILE A 124 -16.42 -20.49 20.74
C ILE A 124 -16.20 -21.34 21.99
N GLU A 125 -17.10 -22.27 22.32
CA GLU A 125 -16.97 -23.13 23.52
C GLU A 125 -15.76 -24.07 23.43
N GLU A 126 -15.33 -24.47 22.23
CA GLU A 126 -14.16 -25.31 22.03
C GLU A 126 -12.82 -24.54 21.96
N ASN A 127 -12.78 -23.31 21.43
CA ASN A 127 -11.53 -22.61 21.07
C ASN A 127 -11.23 -21.33 21.85
N GLU A 128 -12.23 -20.69 22.48
CA GLU A 128 -12.08 -19.37 23.12
C GLU A 128 -12.32 -19.42 24.65
N ASP A 129 -11.57 -18.62 25.40
CA ASP A 129 -11.56 -18.62 26.88
C ASP A 129 -12.75 -17.85 27.53
N PHE A 130 -13.80 -17.50 26.77
CA PHE A 130 -14.91 -16.64 27.25
C PHE A 130 -16.24 -17.36 27.46
N GLU A 131 -16.95 -17.02 28.53
CA GLU A 131 -18.22 -17.65 28.93
C GLU A 131 -19.35 -17.34 27.92
N THR A 132 -19.85 -18.35 27.21
CA THR A 132 -20.89 -18.22 26.18
C THR A 132 -22.23 -17.67 26.70
N GLU A 133 -22.50 -17.79 28.00
CA GLU A 133 -23.71 -17.25 28.65
C GLU A 133 -23.82 -15.71 28.53
N ASP A 134 -22.70 -14.99 28.43
CA ASP A 134 -22.65 -13.53 28.33
C ASP A 134 -22.49 -13.03 26.87
N VAL A 135 -22.58 -13.90 25.86
CA VAL A 135 -22.28 -13.57 24.46
C VAL A 135 -23.53 -13.57 23.59
N THR A 136 -23.63 -12.61 22.67
CA THR A 136 -24.60 -12.63 21.59
C THR A 136 -23.89 -12.60 20.23
N VAL A 137 -24.43 -13.36 19.27
CA VAL A 137 -23.97 -13.41 17.88
C VAL A 137 -25.03 -12.72 17.00
N ARG A 138 -24.57 -11.88 16.06
CA ARG A 138 -25.38 -11.33 14.98
C ARG A 138 -24.81 -11.81 13.64
N ILE A 139 -25.67 -12.38 12.81
CA ILE A 139 -25.29 -12.87 11.49
C ILE A 139 -25.69 -11.84 10.44
N GLU A 140 -24.84 -11.65 9.43
CA GLU A 140 -25.11 -10.86 8.24
C GLU A 140 -24.79 -11.72 7.00
N ASP A 141 -25.81 -11.95 6.17
CA ASP A 141 -25.66 -12.55 4.85
C ASP A 141 -25.28 -11.47 3.84
N ARG A 142 -24.10 -11.58 3.23
CA ARG A 142 -23.52 -10.56 2.35
C ARG A 142 -23.29 -11.07 0.94
N GLU A 143 -24.37 -11.56 0.32
CA GLU A 143 -24.40 -12.12 -1.04
C GLU A 143 -23.80 -11.21 -2.14
N GLU A 144 -23.69 -9.89 -1.92
CA GLU A 144 -23.34 -8.92 -2.97
C GLU A 144 -21.84 -8.76 -3.27
N GLU A 145 -20.91 -9.18 -2.39
CA GLU A 145 -19.51 -8.71 -2.47
C GLU A 145 -18.43 -9.68 -2.97
N ARG A 146 -18.59 -11.01 -2.89
CA ARG A 146 -17.56 -11.97 -3.36
C ARG A 146 -18.16 -13.26 -3.94
N GLU A 147 -17.36 -13.97 -4.74
CA GLU A 147 -17.67 -15.30 -5.30
C GLU A 147 -17.67 -16.43 -4.25
N GLN A 148 -17.86 -16.10 -2.97
CA GLN A 148 -17.74 -17.01 -1.83
C GLN A 148 -19.06 -17.01 -1.06
N GLU A 149 -19.68 -18.19 -0.96
CA GLU A 149 -20.92 -18.40 -0.23
C GLU A 149 -20.58 -18.46 1.28
N VAL A 150 -20.54 -17.29 1.94
CA VAL A 150 -20.23 -17.15 3.37
C VAL A 150 -21.27 -16.32 4.13
N TYR A 151 -21.46 -16.63 5.40
CA TYR A 151 -22.13 -15.78 6.39
C TYR A 151 -21.09 -15.07 7.26
N HIS A 152 -21.28 -13.79 7.55
CA HIS A 152 -20.44 -13.09 8.53
C HIS A 152 -21.13 -13.05 9.89
N ALA A 153 -20.49 -13.55 10.93
CA ALA A 153 -20.98 -13.56 12.30
C ALA A 153 -20.18 -12.57 13.17
N GLN A 154 -20.85 -11.52 13.64
CA GLN A 154 -20.31 -10.54 14.58
C GLN A 154 -20.66 -10.94 16.01
N VAL A 155 -19.66 -11.07 16.88
CA VAL A 155 -19.81 -11.57 18.25
C VAL A 155 -19.54 -10.45 19.25
N TYR A 156 -20.43 -10.26 20.23
CA TYR A 156 -20.33 -9.16 21.21
C TYR A 156 -20.73 -9.58 22.63
N SER A 157 -20.11 -8.93 23.61
CA SER A 157 -20.37 -9.16 25.04
C SER A 157 -21.62 -8.43 25.53
N THR A 158 -22.51 -9.15 26.20
CA THR A 158 -23.75 -8.64 26.80
C THR A 158 -23.51 -8.29 28.26
N GLY A 159 -22.85 -7.16 28.51
CA GLY A 159 -22.60 -6.69 29.87
C GLY A 159 -23.90 -6.48 30.69
N PRO A 160 -23.83 -6.59 32.04
CA PRO A 160 -25.00 -6.52 32.91
C PRO A 160 -25.81 -5.23 32.69
N GLU A 161 -27.15 -5.37 32.74
CA GLU A 161 -28.19 -4.48 32.18
C GLU A 161 -28.18 -2.98 32.56
N ASP A 162 -27.26 -2.53 33.43
CA ASP A 162 -27.26 -1.19 34.04
C ASP A 162 -26.41 -0.14 33.28
N ALA A 163 -25.98 -0.42 32.04
CA ALA A 163 -25.19 0.49 31.22
C ALA A 163 -25.85 0.81 29.86
N GLU A 164 -26.10 2.10 29.60
CA GLU A 164 -26.54 2.63 28.29
C GLU A 164 -25.47 2.53 27.17
N GLN A 165 -24.56 1.54 27.27
CA GLN A 165 -23.41 1.29 26.40
C GLN A 165 -23.38 -0.14 25.82
N GLN A 166 -24.47 -0.89 25.92
CA GLN A 166 -24.61 -2.31 25.50
C GLN A 166 -24.38 -2.63 24.00
N ALA A 167 -23.85 -1.71 23.19
CA ALA A 167 -23.82 -1.83 21.73
C ALA A 167 -22.44 -1.70 21.06
N THR A 168 -21.34 -1.54 21.82
CA THR A 168 -20.06 -1.07 21.23
C THR A 168 -18.84 -1.98 21.40
N SER A 169 -18.91 -3.08 22.15
CA SER A 169 -17.77 -4.01 22.32
C SER A 169 -17.95 -5.26 21.47
N THR A 170 -17.53 -5.18 20.20
CA THR A 170 -17.33 -6.39 19.37
C THR A 170 -16.12 -7.15 19.91
N LEU A 171 -16.29 -8.45 20.14
CA LEU A 171 -15.23 -9.36 20.59
C LEU A 171 -14.50 -10.00 19.40
N ARG A 172 -15.30 -10.48 18.43
CA ARG A 172 -14.84 -11.26 17.27
C ARG A 172 -15.69 -10.99 16.04
N TRP A 173 -15.07 -11.22 14.89
CA TRP A 173 -15.72 -11.43 13.59
C TRP A 173 -15.35 -12.80 13.08
N TYR A 174 -16.33 -13.54 12.57
CA TYR A 174 -16.13 -14.84 11.93
C TYR A 174 -16.78 -14.86 10.55
N ALA A 175 -16.14 -15.49 9.58
CA ALA A 175 -16.79 -15.94 8.35
C ALA A 175 -17.11 -17.43 8.47
N VAL A 176 -18.31 -17.83 8.04
CA VAL A 176 -18.79 -19.23 8.09
C VAL A 176 -19.20 -19.64 6.68
N GLU A 177 -18.54 -20.64 6.11
CA GLU A 177 -18.85 -21.11 4.75
C GLU A 177 -20.20 -21.84 4.69
N LYS A 178 -21.11 -21.42 3.80
CA LYS A 178 -22.50 -21.92 3.73
C LYS A 178 -22.62 -23.41 3.40
N THR A 179 -21.59 -23.99 2.78
CA THR A 179 -21.62 -25.39 2.29
C THR A 179 -20.92 -26.38 3.22
N SER A 180 -19.88 -25.94 3.95
CA SER A 180 -19.04 -26.79 4.81
C SER A 180 -19.29 -26.57 6.31
N GLY A 181 -19.67 -25.35 6.69
CA GLY A 181 -19.72 -24.91 8.08
C GLY A 181 -18.35 -24.55 8.66
N GLU A 182 -17.30 -24.49 7.84
CA GLU A 182 -15.96 -24.08 8.27
C GLU A 182 -15.97 -22.61 8.73
N ILE A 183 -15.37 -22.36 9.90
CA ILE A 183 -15.25 -21.04 10.52
C ILE A 183 -13.84 -20.50 10.29
N SER A 184 -13.74 -19.26 9.83
CA SER A 184 -12.51 -18.47 9.77
C SER A 184 -12.64 -17.21 10.62
N ASN A 185 -11.61 -16.87 11.39
CA ASN A 185 -11.57 -15.66 12.21
C ASN A 185 -11.17 -14.44 11.35
N GLU A 186 -12.08 -13.49 11.20
CA GLU A 186 -11.88 -12.25 10.44
C GLU A 186 -11.58 -11.04 11.35
N THR A 187 -11.32 -11.26 12.65
CA THR A 187 -11.15 -10.18 13.63
C THR A 187 -9.89 -9.35 13.31
N PRO A 188 -10.01 -8.06 12.94
CA PRO A 188 -8.84 -7.27 12.53
C PRO A 188 -7.81 -7.14 13.65
N GLY A 189 -6.57 -7.53 13.38
CA GLY A 189 -5.47 -7.49 14.36
C GLY A 189 -5.49 -8.62 15.41
N MET A 190 -6.35 -9.63 15.25
CA MET A 190 -6.25 -10.90 15.98
C MET A 190 -6.23 -12.06 14.98
N GLU A 191 -5.16 -12.12 14.19
CA GLU A 191 -4.76 -13.37 13.56
C GLU A 191 -4.59 -14.43 14.66
N GLU A 192 -5.20 -15.60 14.48
CA GLU A 192 -5.12 -16.68 15.46
C GLU A 192 -3.64 -17.07 15.64
N ASP A 193 -3.13 -17.03 16.89
CA ASP A 193 -1.81 -17.58 17.27
C ASP A 193 -1.79 -19.13 17.18
N GLY A 194 -2.60 -19.70 16.29
CA GLY A 194 -2.63 -21.10 15.96
C GLY A 194 -1.25 -21.55 15.50
N GLU A 195 -0.88 -22.77 15.90
CA GLU A 195 0.35 -23.43 15.46
C GLU A 195 0.23 -23.81 13.98
N ALA A 196 0.21 -22.81 13.10
CA ALA A 196 0.21 -23.00 11.67
C ALA A 196 1.42 -23.84 11.30
N GLU A 197 1.16 -25.04 10.79
CA GLU A 197 2.10 -25.71 9.90
C GLU A 197 2.48 -24.66 8.84
N GLN A 198 3.78 -24.47 8.64
CA GLN A 198 4.29 -23.43 7.75
C GLN A 198 3.86 -23.72 6.31
N GLU A 199 2.66 -23.26 5.93
CA GLU A 199 2.46 -22.75 4.58
C GLU A 199 3.57 -21.74 4.34
N GLU A 200 4.18 -21.86 3.17
CA GLU A 200 5.36 -21.10 2.79
C GLU A 200 4.96 -19.63 2.67
N ARG A 201 4.95 -18.89 3.80
CA ARG A 201 4.95 -17.42 3.81
C ARG A 201 6.04 -17.03 2.84
N GLU A 202 5.63 -16.49 1.68
CA GLU A 202 6.55 -16.08 0.63
C GLU A 202 7.64 -15.22 1.29
N PRO A 203 8.92 -15.48 0.99
CA PRO A 203 10.01 -14.96 1.77
C PRO A 203 9.97 -13.43 1.73
N GLN A 204 9.40 -12.82 2.78
CA GLN A 204 9.46 -11.39 3.00
C GLN A 204 10.94 -11.04 3.00
N ALA A 205 11.43 -10.40 1.93
CA ALA A 205 12.72 -9.76 1.95
C ALA A 205 12.64 -8.63 2.97
N VAL A 206 12.96 -8.94 4.22
CA VAL A 206 13.43 -7.96 5.17
C VAL A 206 14.73 -7.45 4.58
N VAL A 207 14.64 -6.39 3.76
CA VAL A 207 15.75 -5.74 3.06
C VAL A 207 16.63 -5.10 4.12
N SER A 208 17.41 -5.96 4.75
CA SER A 208 18.31 -5.68 5.85
C SER A 208 19.53 -4.91 5.37
N GLU A 209 19.66 -4.70 4.05
CA GLU A 209 20.82 -4.13 3.39
C GLU A 209 21.18 -2.78 4.02
N ILE A 210 20.29 -1.78 3.97
CA ILE A 210 20.54 -0.45 4.56
C ILE A 210 20.66 -0.52 6.10
N VAL A 211 19.90 -1.37 6.77
CA VAL A 211 19.97 -1.53 8.25
C VAL A 211 21.30 -2.19 8.69
N SER A 212 21.97 -2.91 7.79
CA SER A 212 23.25 -3.58 8.04
C SER A 212 24.49 -2.78 7.60
N MET A 213 24.29 -1.67 6.88
CA MET A 213 25.36 -0.76 6.46
C MET A 213 25.95 0.00 7.66
N SER A 214 27.18 0.48 7.53
CA SER A 214 27.72 1.42 8.53
C SER A 214 27.03 2.78 8.39
N GLU A 215 27.14 3.60 9.44
CA GLU A 215 26.58 4.96 9.45
C GLU A 215 27.15 5.83 8.30
N GLU A 216 28.45 5.66 8.00
CA GLU A 216 29.17 6.32 6.90
C GLU A 216 28.67 5.84 5.52
N ASP A 217 28.57 4.52 5.30
CA ASP A 217 28.06 3.97 4.04
C ASP A 217 26.59 4.36 3.81
N ARG A 218 25.78 4.42 4.88
CA ARG A 218 24.36 4.80 4.84
C ARG A 218 24.19 6.28 4.49
N GLU A 219 25.03 7.15 5.02
CA GLU A 219 25.02 8.57 4.65
C GLU A 219 25.45 8.75 3.19
N GLU A 220 26.52 8.07 2.74
CA GLU A 220 26.95 8.08 1.33
C GLU A 220 25.83 7.56 0.40
N HIS A 221 25.12 6.49 0.79
CA HIS A 221 23.96 6.00 0.03
C HIS A 221 22.89 7.08 -0.15
N HIS A 222 22.45 7.74 0.92
CA HIS A 222 21.42 8.78 0.81
C HIS A 222 21.90 10.06 0.11
N ARG A 223 23.19 10.41 0.22
CA ARG A 223 23.81 11.49 -0.58
C ARG A 223 23.80 11.18 -2.08
N ASN A 224 23.96 9.91 -2.47
CA ASN A 224 23.86 9.50 -3.87
C ASN A 224 22.40 9.51 -4.40
N LEU A 225 21.40 9.45 -3.51
CA LEU A 225 19.98 9.60 -3.86
C LEU A 225 19.51 11.07 -3.86
N ALA A 226 20.29 12.01 -3.33
CA ALA A 226 19.95 13.42 -3.28
C ALA A 226 19.89 14.05 -4.69
N SER A 227 18.81 14.77 -5.02
CA SER A 227 18.72 15.51 -6.30
C SER A 227 19.74 16.66 -6.39
N ASP A 228 20.16 17.24 -5.27
CA ASP A 228 21.26 18.23 -5.20
C ASP A 228 22.02 18.07 -3.88
N GLU A 229 23.15 17.35 -3.91
CA GLU A 229 23.99 17.02 -2.75
C GLU A 229 24.33 18.23 -1.86
N GLN A 230 24.45 19.43 -2.43
CA GLN A 230 24.83 20.64 -1.67
C GLN A 230 23.65 21.29 -0.94
N GLU A 231 22.42 20.85 -1.22
CA GLU A 231 21.21 21.48 -0.68
C GLU A 231 20.64 20.78 0.56
N HIS A 232 21.08 19.55 0.86
CA HIS A 232 20.55 18.76 1.96
C HIS A 232 21.12 19.11 3.34
N GLU A 233 20.27 19.00 4.36
CA GLU A 233 20.64 19.24 5.76
C GLU A 233 21.00 17.91 6.43
N GLU A 234 22.19 17.82 7.06
CA GLU A 234 22.75 16.56 7.63
C GLU A 234 21.75 15.80 8.51
N GLN A 235 20.89 16.52 9.24
CA GLN A 235 19.85 15.98 10.12
C GLN A 235 18.84 15.06 9.41
N VAL A 236 18.60 15.22 8.11
CA VAL A 236 17.68 14.32 7.37
C VAL A 236 18.25 12.89 7.33
N PHE A 237 19.57 12.75 7.16
CA PHE A 237 20.23 11.45 6.99
C PHE A 237 20.31 10.63 8.28
N GLU A 238 20.19 11.26 9.46
CA GLU A 238 20.19 10.56 10.75
C GLU A 238 19.02 9.56 10.82
N HIS A 239 17.83 10.00 10.42
CA HIS A 239 16.57 9.26 10.53
C HIS A 239 16.08 8.64 9.21
N LEU A 240 16.57 9.11 8.06
CA LEU A 240 16.19 8.57 6.75
C LEU A 240 16.65 7.12 6.58
N LEU A 241 15.72 6.27 6.14
CA LEU A 241 15.96 4.92 5.63
C LEU A 241 15.04 4.71 4.42
N LEU A 242 15.59 4.81 3.21
CA LEU A 242 14.89 4.54 1.95
C LEU A 242 15.56 3.35 1.23
N PRO A 243 15.05 2.12 1.42
CA PRO A 243 15.46 0.96 0.62
C PRO A 243 15.32 1.19 -0.88
N GLY A 244 16.10 0.46 -1.69
CA GLY A 244 15.84 0.38 -3.12
C GLY A 244 14.45 -0.18 -3.41
N VAL A 245 13.85 0.23 -4.53
CA VAL A 245 12.55 -0.27 -5.02
C VAL A 245 12.80 -1.12 -6.26
N HIS A 246 12.07 -2.23 -6.44
CA HIS A 246 12.22 -3.12 -7.59
C HIS A 246 10.92 -3.22 -8.39
N GLU A 247 10.98 -3.51 -9.69
CA GLU A 247 9.82 -3.60 -10.62
C GLU A 247 8.65 -4.48 -10.12
N ASN A 248 8.87 -5.42 -9.20
CA ASN A 248 7.86 -6.30 -8.61
C ASN A 248 7.47 -5.95 -7.16
N THR A 249 7.99 -4.86 -6.58
CA THR A 249 7.64 -4.39 -5.24
C THR A 249 6.17 -3.97 -5.19
N ARG A 250 5.38 -4.67 -4.37
CA ARG A 250 3.94 -4.44 -4.12
C ARG A 250 3.69 -3.61 -2.86
N SER A 251 4.63 -3.63 -1.93
CA SER A 251 4.51 -3.02 -0.62
C SER A 251 5.88 -2.49 -0.19
N TYR A 252 5.93 -1.22 0.20
CA TYR A 252 7.18 -0.52 0.48
C TYR A 252 7.08 0.27 1.79
N GLY A 253 7.96 -0.04 2.73
CA GLY A 253 8.11 0.64 4.00
C GLY A 253 9.52 1.18 4.20
N GLY A 254 9.60 2.38 4.79
CA GLY A 254 10.86 3.05 5.10
C GLY A 254 10.75 3.85 6.39
N ARG A 255 11.74 4.72 6.64
CA ARG A 255 11.78 5.59 7.81
C ARG A 255 12.19 7.02 7.48
N VAL A 256 11.62 7.98 8.20
CA VAL A 256 11.98 9.40 8.24
C VAL A 256 12.05 9.87 9.71
N ALA A 257 12.29 11.15 9.98
CA ALA A 257 12.17 11.64 11.36
C ALA A 257 10.68 11.62 11.80
N PRO A 258 10.37 11.37 13.08
CA PRO A 258 9.02 11.60 13.60
C PRO A 258 8.55 13.02 13.31
N GLU A 259 7.25 13.20 13.07
CA GLU A 259 6.61 14.48 12.70
C GLU A 259 6.95 15.03 11.30
N ASP A 260 7.86 14.40 10.53
CA ASP A 260 8.07 14.71 9.12
C ASP A 260 6.87 14.28 8.25
N VAL A 261 6.64 15.01 7.16
CA VAL A 261 5.73 14.64 6.07
C VAL A 261 6.55 14.19 4.87
N ILE A 262 6.32 12.96 4.43
CA ILE A 262 6.89 12.37 3.21
C ILE A 262 5.85 12.35 2.08
N ARG A 263 6.31 12.55 0.83
CA ARG A 263 5.50 12.46 -0.39
C ARG A 263 6.26 11.72 -1.47
N PHE A 264 5.61 10.75 -2.09
CA PHE A 264 6.08 10.05 -3.28
C PHE A 264 5.43 10.67 -4.52
N GLU A 265 6.21 11.01 -5.55
CA GLU A 265 5.70 11.28 -6.91
C GLU A 265 6.13 10.14 -7.84
N PHE A 266 5.16 9.34 -8.28
CA PHE A 266 5.39 8.22 -9.17
C PHE A 266 5.45 8.70 -10.64
N PRO A 267 6.38 8.17 -11.44
CA PRO A 267 6.36 8.36 -12.88
C PRO A 267 5.14 7.64 -13.46
N SER A 268 4.36 8.36 -14.27
CA SER A 268 3.22 7.79 -14.99
C SER A 268 3.01 8.57 -16.29
N THR A 269 2.52 7.86 -17.30
CA THR A 269 2.50 8.32 -18.70
C THR A 269 1.56 9.50 -18.98
N GLU A 270 0.56 9.72 -18.12
CA GLU A 270 -0.43 10.80 -18.32
C GLU A 270 -0.39 11.89 -17.23
N ASN A 271 -0.14 11.56 -15.96
CA ASN A 271 0.10 12.52 -14.88
C ASN A 271 0.95 11.87 -13.78
N ARG A 272 1.86 12.61 -13.12
CA ARG A 272 2.52 12.13 -11.90
C ARG A 272 1.48 11.91 -10.80
N GLN A 273 1.30 10.67 -10.37
CA GLN A 273 0.48 10.33 -9.22
C GLN A 273 1.27 10.63 -7.93
N ARG A 274 0.58 11.11 -6.91
CA ARG A 274 1.18 11.51 -5.63
C ARG A 274 0.57 10.72 -4.50
N VAL A 275 1.42 10.22 -3.60
CA VAL A 275 1.01 9.54 -2.37
C VAL A 275 1.73 10.20 -1.21
N ASP A 276 0.95 10.62 -0.22
CA ASP A 276 1.42 11.21 1.03
C ASP A 276 1.09 10.20 2.15
N PRO A 277 1.94 9.19 2.41
CA PRO A 277 1.64 8.16 3.41
C PRO A 277 1.72 8.72 4.83
N GLU A 278 1.03 8.06 5.76
CA GLU A 278 1.08 8.40 7.18
C GLU A 278 2.42 7.96 7.78
N VAL A 279 3.04 8.86 8.56
CA VAL A 279 4.30 8.63 9.28
C VAL A 279 3.96 8.41 10.75
N GLY A 280 4.39 7.28 11.31
CA GLY A 280 4.16 6.90 12.71
C GLY A 280 4.95 7.75 13.70
N GLU A 281 4.60 7.64 14.99
CA GLU A 281 5.28 8.35 16.10
C GLU A 281 6.79 8.00 16.24
N ASP A 282 7.22 6.88 15.65
CA ASP A 282 8.58 6.37 15.60
C ASP A 282 9.31 6.68 14.27
N GLY A 283 8.61 7.31 13.32
CA GLY A 283 9.11 7.75 12.02
C GLY A 283 8.96 6.72 10.88
N TYR A 284 8.36 5.56 11.13
CA TYR A 284 8.14 4.54 10.09
C TYR A 284 6.92 4.90 9.24
N PHE A 285 6.94 4.54 7.95
CA PHE A 285 5.83 4.78 7.03
C PHE A 285 5.63 3.57 6.10
N HIS A 286 4.45 3.48 5.48
CA HIS A 286 4.09 2.42 4.55
C HIS A 286 3.41 2.95 3.29
N VAL A 287 3.71 2.37 2.12
CA VAL A 287 3.11 2.69 0.83
C VAL A 287 2.69 1.40 0.14
N ASP A 288 1.41 1.32 -0.24
CA ASP A 288 0.92 0.31 -1.18
C ASP A 288 1.37 0.68 -2.59
N MET A 289 2.11 -0.22 -3.24
CA MET A 289 2.68 -0.03 -4.58
C MET A 289 1.87 -0.77 -5.66
N ASN A 290 0.84 -1.55 -5.31
CA ASN A 290 0.08 -2.38 -6.26
C ASN A 290 -0.65 -1.58 -7.35
N GLU A 291 -0.96 -0.30 -7.10
CA GLU A 291 -1.62 0.58 -8.08
C GLU A 291 -0.66 1.12 -9.18
N PHE A 292 0.65 0.89 -9.04
CA PHE A 292 1.68 1.51 -9.87
C PHE A 292 2.42 0.47 -10.72
N GLU A 293 2.40 0.65 -12.04
CA GLU A 293 3.31 -0.07 -12.94
C GLU A 293 4.54 0.82 -13.22
N PHE A 294 5.73 0.36 -12.81
CA PHE A 294 6.99 1.07 -12.99
C PHE A 294 8.09 0.13 -13.50
N SER A 295 9.06 0.68 -14.22
CA SER A 295 10.15 -0.06 -14.88
C SER A 295 11.52 0.32 -14.32
N SER A 296 12.54 -0.50 -14.53
CA SER A 296 13.92 -0.22 -14.10
C SER A 296 14.63 0.95 -14.83
N GLU A 297 13.93 1.64 -15.74
CA GLU A 297 14.36 2.94 -16.29
C GLU A 297 13.68 4.13 -15.56
N ASP A 298 12.73 3.88 -14.68
CA ASP A 298 11.96 4.88 -13.94
C ASP A 298 12.66 5.32 -12.64
N VAL A 299 12.31 6.55 -12.21
CA VAL A 299 12.80 7.18 -10.97
C VAL A 299 11.59 7.72 -10.20
N ILE A 300 11.46 7.32 -8.95
CA ILE A 300 10.42 7.79 -8.04
C ILE A 300 10.98 8.99 -7.28
N MET A 301 10.27 10.13 -7.31
CA MET A 301 10.70 11.29 -6.53
C MET A 301 10.16 11.16 -5.11
N VAL A 302 11.03 11.25 -4.11
CA VAL A 302 10.64 11.31 -2.70
C VAL A 302 10.90 12.72 -2.18
N ARG A 303 9.88 13.38 -1.65
CA ARG A 303 9.95 14.70 -1.03
C ARG A 303 9.73 14.56 0.47
N ILE A 304 10.59 15.17 1.28
CA ILE A 304 10.47 15.17 2.74
C ILE A 304 10.45 16.62 3.23
N SER A 305 9.51 16.93 4.12
CA SER A 305 9.34 18.26 4.71
C SER A 305 8.91 18.14 6.17
N GLY A 306 9.45 18.97 7.05
CA GLY A 306 9.22 18.94 8.49
C GLY A 306 9.60 20.27 9.13
N GLU A 307 9.32 20.46 10.43
CA GLU A 307 9.68 21.70 11.15
C GLU A 307 11.20 21.85 11.38
N THR A 308 11.94 20.74 11.28
CA THR A 308 13.39 20.62 11.44
C THR A 308 14.19 21.20 10.27
N TYR A 309 13.69 21.08 9.04
CA TYR A 309 14.41 21.50 7.83
C TYR A 309 14.01 22.90 7.38
N SER A 310 14.98 23.69 6.91
CA SER A 310 14.74 25.01 6.34
C SER A 310 14.06 24.99 4.96
N ARG A 311 14.10 23.84 4.27
CA ARG A 311 13.48 23.58 2.96
C ARG A 311 13.08 22.11 2.78
N GLU A 312 12.19 21.87 1.82
CA GLU A 312 11.85 20.52 1.35
C GLU A 312 13.09 19.82 0.79
N GLN A 313 13.32 18.59 1.24
CA GLN A 313 14.41 17.70 0.82
C GLN A 313 13.89 16.82 -0.31
N VAL A 314 14.65 16.66 -1.41
CA VAL A 314 14.22 15.89 -2.59
C VAL A 314 15.22 14.79 -2.92
N PHE A 315 14.72 13.56 -3.02
CA PHE A 315 15.49 12.37 -3.35
C PHE A 315 14.95 11.70 -4.63
N GLU A 316 15.84 11.12 -5.40
CA GLU A 316 15.58 10.36 -6.63
C GLU A 316 15.82 8.88 -6.33
N LEU A 317 14.75 8.14 -6.08
CA LEU A 317 14.81 6.71 -5.75
C LEU A 317 14.75 5.90 -7.06
N PRO A 318 15.84 5.22 -7.46
CA PRO A 318 15.87 4.44 -8.69
C PRO A 318 15.06 3.16 -8.53
N VAL A 319 14.44 2.72 -9.62
CA VAL A 319 13.84 1.37 -9.70
C VAL A 319 14.88 0.37 -10.20
N HIS A 320 15.03 -0.73 -9.47
CA HIS A 320 15.85 -1.88 -9.86
C HIS A 320 15.03 -2.92 -10.63
N PRO A 321 15.65 -3.74 -11.50
CA PRO A 321 14.96 -4.85 -12.17
C PRO A 321 14.33 -5.82 -11.17
N ALA A 322 13.23 -6.49 -11.54
CA ALA A 322 12.55 -7.44 -10.66
C ALA A 322 13.49 -8.52 -10.07
N GLU A 323 13.35 -8.81 -8.78
CA GLU A 323 14.14 -9.79 -8.02
C GLU A 323 13.21 -10.69 -7.16
N GLU A 324 13.59 -11.93 -6.88
CA GLU A 324 12.72 -12.88 -6.17
C GLU A 324 12.70 -12.60 -4.65
N GLY A 325 11.52 -12.36 -4.08
CA GLY A 325 11.31 -12.11 -2.64
C GLY A 325 11.20 -10.64 -2.22
N VAL A 326 11.50 -9.68 -3.12
CA VAL A 326 11.41 -8.23 -2.86
C VAL A 326 10.05 -7.61 -3.21
N GLU A 327 9.01 -8.44 -3.32
CA GLU A 327 7.61 -8.02 -3.43
C GLU A 327 7.17 -7.18 -2.21
N PHE A 328 7.76 -7.44 -1.03
CA PHE A 328 7.45 -6.77 0.23
C PHE A 328 8.73 -6.26 0.87
N ILE A 329 8.93 -4.94 0.83
CA ILE A 329 10.12 -4.26 1.36
C ILE A 329 9.74 -3.51 2.63
N GLU A 330 10.39 -3.81 3.75
CA GLU A 330 10.10 -3.20 5.05
C GLU A 330 11.39 -2.98 5.85
N VAL A 331 11.56 -1.77 6.39
CA VAL A 331 12.59 -1.43 7.38
C VAL A 331 12.10 -1.83 8.78
N LYS A 332 12.96 -2.48 9.58
CA LYS A 332 12.68 -2.92 10.96
C LYS A 332 13.66 -2.27 11.94
#